data_AF-A0A967TDG9-F1
#
_entry.id   AF-A0A967TDG9-F1
#
_cell.length_a   1.000
_cell.length_b   1.000
_cell.length_c   1.000
_cell.angle_alpha   90.00
_cell.angle_beta   90.00
_cell.angle_gamma   90.00
#
_symmetry.space_group_name_H-M   'P 1'
#
loop_
_entity.id
_entity.type
_entity.pdbx_description
1 polymer ?
#
loop_
_entity_poly.entity_id
_entity_poly.type
_entity_poly.pdbx_seq_one_letter_code
_entity_poly.pdbx_strand_id
1 'polypeptide(L)'
;VDFARADREAWRDLSASLAPGVLRDWRDYVEWLKESRGAAAPLVEATNDAYLRAHGVPGGIESYGRVTTLLLEWARLHGGGLILPSAPLP
;
A
#
# COMPACT_ATOMS: atom_id res chain seq x y z
N VAL A 1 1.60 -2.74 5.69
CA VAL A 1 3.07 -2.52 5.72
C VAL A 1 3.39 -1.89 7.05
N ASP A 2 4.26 -2.50 7.84
CA ASP A 2 4.67 -1.95 9.13
C ASP A 2 5.81 -0.95 8.87
N PHE A 3 5.47 0.34 8.73
CA PHE A 3 6.45 1.40 8.45
C PHE A 3 7.59 1.42 9.49
N ALA A 4 7.30 1.03 10.75
CA ALA A 4 8.31 0.91 11.79
C ALA A 4 9.31 -0.24 11.54
N ARG A 5 8.95 -1.26 10.76
CA ARG A 5 9.93 -2.31 10.33
C ARG A 5 10.79 -1.86 9.16
N ALA A 6 10.27 -0.96 8.31
CA ALA A 6 11.00 -0.46 7.16
C ALA A 6 11.99 0.66 7.54
N ASP A 7 11.58 1.59 8.40
CA ASP A 7 12.41 2.68 8.90
C ASP A 7 11.93 3.15 10.29
N ARG A 8 12.66 2.71 11.34
CA ARG A 8 12.30 3.03 12.73
C ARG A 8 12.51 4.50 13.08
N GLU A 9 13.52 5.13 12.50
CA GLU A 9 13.89 6.49 12.85
C GLU A 9 12.90 7.48 12.23
N ALA A 10 12.62 7.33 10.93
CA ALA A 10 11.60 8.12 10.26
C ALA A 10 10.22 7.92 10.90
N TRP A 11 9.90 6.69 11.32
CA TRP A 11 8.64 6.42 12.02
C TRP A 11 8.57 7.13 13.38
N ARG A 12 9.64 7.10 14.18
CA ARG A 12 9.69 7.80 15.48
C ARG A 12 9.47 9.29 15.30
N ASP A 13 10.18 9.89 14.35
CA ASP A 13 10.15 11.34 14.16
C ASP A 13 8.80 11.79 13.59
N LEU A 14 8.23 11.01 12.66
CA LEU A 14 6.88 11.24 12.14
C LEU A 14 5.83 11.11 13.25
N SER A 15 5.85 10.01 14.00
CA SER A 15 4.85 9.76 15.05
C SER A 15 4.87 10.82 16.15
N ALA A 16 6.05 11.38 16.47
CA ALA A 16 6.17 12.52 17.39
C ALA A 16 5.51 13.81 16.88
N SER A 17 5.37 13.97 15.55
CA SER A 17 4.73 15.14 14.92
C SER A 17 3.22 15.01 14.74
N LEU A 18 2.67 13.80 14.87
CA LEU A 18 1.25 13.53 14.64
C LEU A 18 0.37 13.92 15.82
N ALA A 19 -0.82 14.41 15.53
CA ALA A 19 -1.82 14.68 16.56
C ALA A 19 -2.27 13.36 17.26
N PRO A 20 -2.61 13.40 18.56
CA PRO A 20 -3.01 12.19 19.30
C PRO A 20 -4.16 11.40 18.66
N GLY A 21 -5.13 12.10 18.03
CA GLY A 21 -6.24 11.46 17.32
C GLY A 21 -5.79 10.66 16.10
N VAL A 22 -4.80 11.17 15.35
CA VAL A 22 -4.25 10.48 14.17
C VAL A 22 -3.52 9.19 14.59
N LEU A 23 -2.78 9.23 15.70
CA LEU A 23 -2.11 8.03 16.24
C LEU A 23 -3.10 6.97 16.71
N ARG A 24 -4.22 7.39 17.32
CA ARG A 24 -5.32 6.48 17.71
C ARG A 24 -5.91 5.81 16.46
N ASP A 25 -6.32 6.61 15.47
CA ASP A 25 -6.96 6.08 14.27
C ASP A 25 -6.01 5.18 13.47
N TRP A 26 -4.71 5.51 13.44
CA TRP A 26 -3.68 4.66 12.85
C TRP A 26 -3.57 3.30 13.56
N ARG A 27 -3.58 3.28 14.90
CA ARG A 27 -3.56 2.03 15.67
C ARG A 27 -4.81 1.20 15.38
N ASP A 28 -5.98 1.81 15.36
CA ASP A 28 -7.24 1.13 15.10
C ASP A 28 -7.25 0.51 13.69
N TYR A 29 -6.71 1.23 12.70
CA TYR A 29 -6.49 0.71 11.36
C TYR A 29 -5.54 -0.50 11.34
N VAL A 30 -4.43 -0.45 12.08
CA VAL A 30 -3.48 -1.57 12.16
C VAL A 30 -4.12 -2.80 12.80
N GLU A 31 -4.91 -2.65 13.86
CA GLU A 31 -5.62 -3.75 14.49
C GLU A 31 -6.68 -4.34 13.55
N TRP A 32 -7.50 -3.49 12.92
CA TRP A 32 -8.44 -3.94 11.89
C TRP A 32 -7.73 -4.70 10.76
N LEU A 33 -6.55 -4.24 10.32
CA LEU A 33 -5.78 -4.91 9.27
C LEU A 33 -5.27 -6.30 9.71
N LYS A 34 -4.90 -6.46 10.99
CA LYS A 34 -4.50 -7.76 11.55
C LYS A 34 -5.69 -8.72 11.60
N GLU A 35 -6.85 -8.24 12.03
CA GLU A 35 -8.08 -9.04 12.13
C GLU A 35 -8.65 -9.41 10.76
N SER A 36 -8.60 -8.47 9.81
CA SER A 36 -9.10 -8.67 8.43
C SER A 36 -8.19 -9.57 7.59
N ARG A 37 -6.90 -9.69 7.93
CA ARG A 37 -6.03 -10.78 7.44
C ARG A 37 -6.39 -12.10 8.13
N GLY A 38 -7.60 -12.58 7.85
CA GLY A 38 -8.06 -13.89 8.34
C GLY A 38 -7.15 -15.03 7.88
N ALA A 39 -7.29 -16.21 8.48
CA ALA A 39 -6.43 -17.39 8.22
C ALA A 39 -6.37 -17.80 6.73
N ALA A 40 -7.38 -17.43 5.93
CA ALA A 40 -7.44 -17.70 4.50
C ALA A 40 -6.66 -16.69 3.64
N ALA A 41 -6.20 -15.56 4.18
CA ALA A 41 -5.56 -14.50 3.40
C ALA A 41 -4.36 -14.99 2.55
N PRO A 42 -3.44 -15.84 3.06
CA PRO A 42 -2.35 -16.37 2.24
C PRO A 42 -2.84 -17.22 1.07
N LEU A 43 -3.92 -18.00 1.27
CA LEU A 43 -4.50 -18.83 0.22
C LEU A 43 -5.20 -17.99 -0.84
N VAL A 44 -5.92 -16.94 -0.43
CA VAL A 44 -6.58 -16.00 -1.34
C VAL A 44 -5.54 -15.22 -2.14
N GLU A 45 -4.47 -14.74 -1.51
CA GLU A 45 -3.34 -14.07 -2.18
C GLU A 45 -2.68 -14.99 -3.22
N ALA A 46 -2.40 -16.25 -2.86
CA ALA A 46 -1.83 -17.23 -3.79
C ALA A 46 -2.76 -17.55 -4.97
N THR A 47 -4.06 -17.67 -4.70
CA THR A 47 -5.07 -17.92 -5.75
C THR A 47 -5.16 -16.75 -6.73
N ASN A 48 -5.18 -15.52 -6.20
CA ASN A 48 -5.18 -14.31 -7.02
C ASN A 48 -3.88 -14.17 -7.83
N ASP A 49 -2.72 -14.47 -7.24
CA ASP A 49 -1.43 -14.45 -7.95
C ASP A 49 -1.43 -15.42 -9.13
N ALA A 50 -1.89 -16.66 -8.92
CA ALA A 50 -2.02 -17.64 -9.98
C ALA A 50 -2.98 -17.18 -11.09
N TYR A 51 -4.15 -16.64 -10.71
CA TYR A 51 -5.11 -16.07 -11.65
C TYR A 51 -4.47 -14.97 -12.50
N LEU A 52 -3.84 -13.96 -11.88
CA LEU A 52 -3.21 -12.85 -12.60
C LEU A 52 -2.13 -13.33 -13.59
N ARG A 53 -1.28 -14.27 -13.16
CA ARG A 53 -0.25 -14.85 -14.02
C ARG A 53 -0.84 -15.56 -15.22
N ALA A 54 -1.91 -16.35 -15.01
CA ALA A 54 -2.61 -17.04 -16.08
C ALA A 54 -3.27 -16.06 -17.07
N HIS A 55 -3.70 -14.89 -16.59
CA HIS A 55 -4.32 -13.84 -17.39
C HIS A 55 -3.32 -12.81 -17.96
N GLY A 56 -2.06 -13.21 -18.15
CA GLY A 56 -1.08 -12.41 -18.87
C GLY A 56 -0.49 -11.25 -18.07
N VAL A 57 -0.52 -11.34 -16.73
CA VAL A 57 0.17 -10.42 -15.81
C VAL A 57 1.35 -11.18 -15.18
N PRO A 58 2.55 -11.24 -15.81
CA PRO A 58 3.64 -12.09 -15.35
C PRO A 58 4.18 -11.74 -13.97
N GLY A 59 4.01 -10.49 -13.53
CA GLY A 59 4.37 -10.06 -12.19
C GLY A 59 3.37 -10.48 -11.12
N GLY A 60 2.21 -11.04 -11.48
CA GLY A 60 1.17 -11.46 -10.55
C GLY A 60 0.72 -10.32 -9.64
N ILE A 61 0.50 -10.63 -8.35
CA ILE A 61 0.07 -9.64 -7.34
C ILE A 61 1.06 -8.47 -7.15
N GLU A 62 2.35 -8.69 -7.46
CA GLU A 62 3.40 -7.66 -7.34
C GLU A 62 3.33 -6.59 -8.45
N SER A 63 2.61 -6.87 -9.54
CA SER A 63 2.55 -5.96 -10.69
C SER A 63 1.98 -4.59 -10.32
N TYR A 64 0.96 -4.57 -9.46
CA TYR A 64 0.35 -3.32 -9.01
C TYR A 64 1.31 -2.50 -8.14
N GLY A 65 2.04 -3.17 -7.25
CA GLY A 65 3.07 -2.53 -6.43
C GLY A 65 4.14 -1.86 -7.28
N ARG A 66 4.62 -2.54 -8.33
CA ARG A 66 5.64 -1.98 -9.25
C ARG A 66 5.16 -0.73 -9.99
N VAL A 67 3.93 -0.75 -10.52
CA VAL A 67 3.34 0.43 -11.17
C VAL A 67 3.21 1.57 -10.17
N THR A 68 2.72 1.28 -8.97
CA THR A 68 2.58 2.28 -7.90
C THR A 68 3.94 2.89 -7.53
N THR A 69 4.99 2.08 -7.39
CA THR A 69 6.36 2.56 -7.14
C THR A 69 6.84 3.48 -8.25
N LEU A 70 6.63 3.12 -9.52
CA LEU A 70 7.02 3.97 -10.65
C LEU A 70 6.28 5.32 -10.64
N LEU A 71 4.99 5.31 -10.31
CA LEU A 71 4.17 6.52 -10.18
C LEU A 71 4.66 7.42 -9.04
N LEU A 72 4.94 6.84 -7.87
CA LEU A 72 5.45 7.58 -6.72
C LEU A 72 6.83 8.19 -7.00
N GLU A 73 7.74 7.43 -7.62
CA GLU A 73 9.05 7.95 -8.03
C GLU A 73 8.92 9.05 -9.08
N TRP A 74 7.98 8.89 -10.03
CA TRP A 74 7.71 9.94 -11.01
C TRP A 74 7.23 11.22 -10.32
N ALA A 75 6.22 11.15 -9.42
CA ALA A 75 5.76 12.33 -8.68
C ALA A 75 6.90 12.98 -7.89
N ARG A 76 7.72 12.19 -7.21
CA ARG A 76 8.86 12.69 -6.43
C ARG A 76 9.83 13.50 -7.29
N LEU A 77 10.10 13.05 -8.51
CA LEU A 77 10.97 13.74 -9.47
C LEU A 77 10.31 14.99 -10.09
N HIS A 78 8.99 15.13 -10.02
CA HIS A 78 8.21 16.18 -10.69
C HIS A 78 7.45 17.09 -9.71
N GLY A 79 8.02 17.34 -8.53
CA GLY A 79 7.47 18.32 -7.58
C GLY A 79 6.28 17.81 -6.76
N GLY A 80 6.11 16.49 -6.65
CA GLY A 80 5.13 15.84 -5.78
C GLY A 80 3.72 15.72 -6.34
N GLY A 81 3.47 16.23 -7.55
CA GLY A 81 2.17 16.13 -8.22
C GLY A 81 2.07 14.89 -9.08
N LEU A 82 0.90 14.26 -9.11
CA LEU A 82 0.56 13.21 -10.08
C LEU A 82 -0.77 13.61 -10.73
N ILE A 83 -0.74 13.94 -12.03
CA ILE A 83 -1.96 14.27 -12.77
C ILE A 83 -2.60 12.95 -13.19
N LEU A 84 -3.60 12.50 -12.45
CA LEU A 84 -4.44 11.39 -12.88
C LEU A 84 -5.45 11.93 -13.90
N PRO A 85 -5.54 11.35 -15.12
CA PRO A 85 -6.60 11.73 -16.03
C PRO A 85 -7.94 11.41 -15.36
N SER A 86 -8.82 12.40 -15.26
CA SER A 86 -10.21 12.16 -14.92
C SER A 86 -10.82 11.34 -16.05
N ALA A 87 -10.94 10.04 -15.87
CA ALA A 87 -11.72 9.23 -16.79
C ALA A 87 -13.16 9.76 -16.80
N PRO A 88 -13.79 9.99 -17.97
CA PRO A 88 -15.23 10.16 -18.00
C PRO A 88 -15.87 8.88 -17.44
N LEU A 89 -16.80 9.02 -16.50
CA LEU A 89 -17.59 7.90 -15.99
C LEU A 89 -18.40 7.31 -17.16
N PRO A 90 -18.51 5.97 -17.26
CA PRO A 90 -19.40 5.32 -18.23
C PRO A 90 -20.88 5.65 -17.97
#